data_AF-A0A4R2SML9-F1
#
_entry.id   AF-A0A4R2SML9-F1
#
_cell.length_a   1.000
_cell.length_b   1.000
_cell.length_c   1.000
_cell.angle_alpha   90.00
_cell.angle_beta   90.00
_cell.angle_gamma   90.00
#
_symmetry.space_group_name_H-M   'P 1'
#
loop_
_entity.id
_entity.type
_entity.pdbx_description
1 polymer ?
#
loop_
_entity_poly.entity_id
_entity_poly.type
_entity_poly.pdbx_seq_one_letter_code
_entity_poly.pdbx_strand_id
1 'polypeptide(L)' 'MFFETWNDFLNMGGYGFYVWLAYGVSLVTIAGLAVQSIKGKNAIFNEICKEQQREARMKQHSGNNKGATL' A
#
# COMPACT_ATOMS: atom_id res chain seq x y z
N MET A 1 -40.59 -5.38 -22.87
CA MET A 1 -40.30 -4.83 -21.53
C MET A 1 -38.93 -4.17 -21.65
N PHE A 2 -38.64 -2.98 -21.09
CA PHE A 2 -37.51 -2.14 -21.58
C PHE A 2 -36.10 -2.70 -21.29
N PHE A 3 -35.99 -3.66 -20.36
CA PHE A 3 -34.77 -4.43 -20.11
C PHE A 3 -35.20 -5.85 -19.75
N GLU A 4 -34.95 -6.83 -20.63
CA GLU A 4 -35.50 -8.18 -20.45
C GLU A 4 -34.55 -9.13 -19.73
N THR A 5 -33.28 -8.74 -19.51
CA THR A 5 -32.27 -9.61 -18.88
C THR A 5 -31.14 -8.80 -18.23
N TRP A 6 -30.47 -9.38 -17.23
CA TRP A 6 -29.22 -8.86 -16.65
C TRP A 6 -28.16 -8.47 -17.69
N ASN A 7 -28.14 -9.14 -18.84
CA ASN A 7 -27.23 -8.83 -19.94
C ASN A 7 -27.57 -7.49 -20.62
N ASP A 8 -28.84 -7.13 -20.77
CA ASP A 8 -29.26 -5.80 -21.29
C ASP A 8 -28.88 -4.67 -20.34
N PHE A 9 -28.79 -4.96 -19.04
CA PHE A 9 -28.32 -3.98 -18.06
C PHE A 9 -26.80 -3.74 -18.18
N LEU A 10 -26.05 -4.80 -18.44
CA LEU A 10 -24.61 -4.73 -18.71
C LEU A 10 -24.27 -4.22 -20.13
N ASN A 11 -25.19 -4.36 -21.07
CA ASN A 11 -25.00 -3.99 -22.47
C ASN A 11 -26.07 -3.00 -22.98
N MET A 12 -26.59 -2.10 -22.13
CA MET A 12 -27.62 -1.10 -22.47
C MET A 12 -27.33 -0.44 -23.83
N GLY A 13 -27.90 -0.99 -24.91
CA GLY A 13 -27.64 -0.57 -26.29
C GLY A 13 -26.17 -0.40 -26.70
N GLY A 14 -25.23 -1.11 -26.07
CA GLY A 14 -23.78 -1.00 -26.35
C GLY A 14 -22.97 -0.04 -25.46
N TYR A 15 -23.59 0.61 -24.47
CA TYR A 15 -22.91 1.58 -23.61
C TYR A 15 -22.39 1.04 -22.28
N GLY A 16 -22.86 -0.11 -21.80
CA GLY A 16 -22.49 -0.61 -20.48
C GLY A 16 -21.02 -1.02 -20.34
N PHE A 17 -20.33 -1.30 -21.46
CA PHE A 17 -18.88 -1.50 -21.47
C PHE A 17 -18.11 -0.24 -21.02
N TYR A 18 -18.53 0.96 -21.45
CA TYR A 18 -17.89 2.21 -21.06
C TYR A 18 -18.10 2.50 -19.57
N VAL A 19 -19.28 2.19 -19.06
CA VAL A 19 -19.62 2.34 -17.64
C VAL A 19 -18.72 1.44 -16.79
N TRP A 20 -18.61 0.16 -17.15
CA TRP A 20 -17.74 -0.79 -16.46
C TRP A 20 -16.26 -0.39 -16.52
N LEU A 21 -15.77 0.12 -17.66
CA LEU A 21 -14.41 0.65 -17.74
C LEU A 21 -14.21 1.87 -16.84
N ALA A 22 -15.16 2.80 -16.79
CA ALA A 22 -15.07 3.96 -15.91
C ALA A 22 -15.03 3.55 -14.43
N TYR A 23 -15.89 2.60 -14.02
CA TYR A 23 -15.86 2.02 -12.68
C TYR A 23 -14.53 1.30 -12.40
N GLY A 24 -14.05 0.50 -13.35
CA GLY A 24 -12.77 -0.21 -13.24
C GLY A 24 -11.58 0.75 -13.07
N VAL A 25 -11.50 1.80 -13.89
CA VAL A 25 -10.45 2.84 -13.80
C VAL A 25 -10.52 3.58 -12.47
N SER A 26 -11.74 3.93 -12.01
CA SER A 26 -11.94 4.56 -10.71
C SER A 26 -11.46 3.66 -9.56
N LEU A 27 -11.85 2.38 -9.58
CA LEU A 27 -11.42 1.39 -8.60
C LEU A 27 -9.90 1.21 -8.58
N VAL A 28 -9.28 1.10 -9.76
CA VAL A 28 -7.82 0.99 -9.89
C VAL A 28 -7.12 2.24 -9.36
N THR A 29 -7.67 3.42 -9.61
CA THR A 29 -7.11 4.69 -9.11
C THR A 29 -7.17 4.75 -7.59
N ILE A 30 -8.32 4.42 -7.00
CA ILE A 30 -8.50 4.38 -5.55
C ILE A 30 -7.60 3.31 -4.93
N ALA A 31 -7.54 2.11 -5.51
CA ALA A 31 -6.68 1.03 -5.05
C ALA A 31 -5.20 1.41 -5.14
N GLY A 32 -4.78 2.07 -6.23
CA GLY A 32 -3.43 2.58 -6.41
C GLY A 32 -3.06 3.61 -5.35
N LEU A 33 -3.97 4.55 -5.04
CA LEU A 33 -3.81 5.51 -3.95
C LEU A 33 -3.75 4.83 -2.59
N ALA A 34 -4.62 3.85 -2.33
CA ALA A 34 -4.65 3.10 -1.08
C ALA A 34 -3.35 2.31 -0.88
N VAL A 35 -2.87 1.63 -1.92
CA VAL A 35 -1.59 0.92 -1.90
C VAL A 35 -0.43 1.88 -1.66
N GLN A 36 -0.41 3.04 -2.33
CA GLN A 36 0.60 4.07 -2.07
C GLN A 36 0.53 4.60 -0.64
N SER A 37 -0.67 4.84 -0.11
CA SER A 37 -0.88 5.32 1.26
C SER A 37 -0.40 4.30 2.30
N ILE A 38 -0.71 3.01 2.11
CA ILE A 38 -0.22 1.94 2.98
C ILE A 38 1.30 1.80 2.88
N LYS A 39 1.86 1.88 1.67
CA LYS A 39 3.32 1.83 1.46
C LYS A 39 4.03 3.03 2.08
N GLY A 40 3.45 4.23 2.03
CA GLY A 40 3.99 5.43 2.67
C GLY A 40 4.06 5.28 4.19
N LYS A 41 3.03 4.71 4.81
CA LYS A 41 3.03 4.41 6.25
C LYS A 41 4.09 3.37 6.63
N ASN A 42 4.26 2.33 5.81
CA ASN A 42 5.26 1.30 6.03
C ASN A 42 6.69 1.80 5.77
N ALA A 43 6.87 2.73 4.82
CA ALA A 43 8.16 3.35 4.54
C ALA A 43 8.68 4.11 5.79
N ILE A 44 7.81 4.87 6.46
CA ILE A 44 8.16 5.57 7.71
C ILE A 44 8.55 4.58 8.81
N PHE A 45 7.82 3.48 8.97
CA PHE A 45 8.17 2.44 9.96
C PHE A 45 9.51 1.74 9.66
N ASN A 46 9.82 1.54 8.37
CA ASN A 46 11.06 0.90 7.95
C ASN A 46 12.28 1.81 8.17
N GLU A 47 12.11 3.12 7.97
CA GLU A 47 13.12 4.14 8.30
C GLU A 47 13.47 4.09 9.79
N ILE A 48 12.45 4.08 10.67
CA ILE A 48 12.62 4.02 12.13
C ILE A 48 13.32 2.73 12.56
N CYS A 49 12.94 1.58 11.98
CA CYS A 49 13.56 0.29 12.32
C CYS A 49 15.05 0.24 11.95
N LYS A 50 15.42 0.88 10.82
CA LYS A 50 16.80 0.96 10.33
C LYS A 50 17.66 1.89 11.19
N GLU A 51 17.10 3.00 11.66
CA GLU A 51 17.74 3.90 12.63
C GLU A 51 18.00 3.16 13.97
N GLN A 52 16.98 2.48 14.51
CA GLN A 52 17.09 1.72 15.76
C GLN A 52 18.15 0.61 15.71
N GLN A 53 18.27 -0.09 14.58
CA GLN A 53 19.31 -1.13 14.42
C GLN A 53 20.73 -0.55 14.47
N ARG A 54 20.95 0.68 14.01
CA ARG A 54 22.26 1.33 14.08
C ARG A 54 22.57 1.76 15.51
N GLU A 55 21.61 2.35 16.21
CA GLU A 55 21.79 2.73 17.62
C GLU A 55 22.02 1.52 18.54
N ALA A 56 21.31 0.41 18.31
CA ALA A 56 21.50 -0.82 19.07
C ALA A 56 22.90 -1.41 18.90
N ARG A 57 23.48 -1.35 17.69
CA ARG A 57 24.85 -1.81 17.42
C ARG A 57 25.90 -0.95 18.11
N MET A 58 25.69 0.36 18.18
CA MET A 58 26.60 1.27 18.89
C MET A 58 26.55 1.08 20.42
N LYS A 59 25.36 0.86 20.99
CA LYS A 59 25.21 0.58 22.43
C LYS A 59 25.90 -0.73 22.85
N GLN A 60 25.88 -1.75 21.99
CA GLN A 60 26.57 -3.03 22.27
C GLN A 60 28.10 -2.90 22.25
N HIS A 61 28.68 -2.06 21.38
CA HIS A 61 30.13 -1.87 21.32
C HIS A 61 30.68 -0.99 22.45
N SER A 62 29.90 -0.04 22.97
CA SER A 62 30.32 0.83 24.09
C SER A 62 30.22 0.17 25.48
N GLY A 63 29.49 -0.95 25.61
CA GLY A 63 29.39 -1.71 26.87
C GLY A 63 30.55 -2.69 27.10
N ASN A 64 31.17 -3.20 26.04
CA ASN A 64 32.21 -4.24 26.13
C ASN A 64 33.61 -3.68 26.50
N ASN A 65 33.85 -2.38 26.34
CA ASN A 65 35.17 -1.78 26.58
C ASN A 65 35.39 -1.27 28.02
N LYS A 66 34.38 -1.39 28.91
CA LYS A 66 34.51 -1.01 30.33
C LYS A 66 34.96 -2.16 31.24
N GLY A 67 35.07 -3.38 30.71
CA GLY A 67 35.53 -4.56 31.45
C GLY A 67 37.00 -4.94 31.22
N ALA A 68 37.73 -4.21 30.37
CA ALA A 68 39.10 -4.56 29.97
C ALA A 68 40.20 -3.66 30.59
N THR A 69 39.84 -2.77 31.51
CA THR A 69 40.78 -1.93 32.26
C THR A 69 40.55 -2.14 33.76
N LEU A 70 41.01 -3.27 34.29
CA LEU A 70 41.28 -3.50 35.71
C LEU A 70 42.70 -4.04 35.85
#